data_AF-A0A1U7M4K5-F1
#
_entry.id   AF-A0A1U7M4K5-F1
#
_cell.length_a   1.000
_cell.length_b   1.000
_cell.length_c   1.000
_cell.angle_alpha   90.00
_cell.angle_beta   90.00
_cell.angle_gamma   90.00
#
_symmetry.space_group_name_H-M   'P 1'
#
loop_
_entity.id
_entity.type
_entity.pdbx_description
1 polymer ?
#
loop_
_entity_poly.entity_id
_entity_poly.type
_entity_poly.pdbx_seq_one_letter_code
_entity_poly.pdbx_strand_id
1 'polypeptide(L)'
;MAKKSKTPSYVLTLPLKLEPFQMDIIDKRLEIARKIYNSVLGLALKRYHLMLESKEYRKNKTKLKNINKEYYAAKLKKDKKEIDKVRKKLYKDRDDIYSKYGLTNYSLYEDVKPMYKHFKDNIGSLQSQAIADRVYKAVKEILDGNNVYFKKREQVDSIENKTNTSCLIYIKETNRIKWQDLEIEVEINKNDIYAQIALKDRIKFIRIVRRSIRGKK
;
A
#
# COMPACT_ATOMS: atom_id res chain seq x y z
N MET A 1 18.62 -8.37 0.16
CA MET A 1 18.42 -6.94 0.51
C MET A 1 18.12 -6.18 -0.78
N ALA A 2 17.06 -5.38 -0.83
CA ALA A 2 16.76 -4.57 -2.02
C ALA A 2 17.91 -3.57 -2.27
N LYS A 3 18.37 -3.46 -3.52
CA LYS A 3 19.46 -2.55 -3.92
C LYS A 3 19.02 -1.11 -3.64
N LYS A 4 19.75 -0.37 -2.80
CA LYS A 4 19.42 1.02 -2.47
C LYS A 4 19.50 1.88 -3.74
N SER A 5 18.59 2.84 -3.86
CA SER A 5 18.59 3.84 -4.94
C SER A 5 19.92 4.59 -4.93
N LYS A 6 20.53 4.75 -6.11
CA LYS A 6 21.78 5.51 -6.27
C LYS A 6 21.55 7.03 -6.35
N THR A 7 20.31 7.46 -6.58
CA THR A 7 19.95 8.88 -6.68
C THR A 7 19.43 9.42 -5.34
N PRO A 8 19.73 10.69 -5.02
CA PRO A 8 19.12 11.40 -3.88
C PRO A 8 17.60 11.25 -3.89
N SER A 9 17.02 11.12 -2.72
CA SER A 9 15.56 10.98 -2.55
C SER A 9 15.11 11.85 -1.40
N TYR A 10 14.06 12.63 -1.66
CA TYR A 10 13.53 13.62 -0.74
C TYR A 10 12.10 13.24 -0.37
N VAL A 11 11.67 13.68 0.81
CA VAL A 11 10.26 13.67 1.21
C VAL A 11 9.89 15.10 1.53
N LEU A 12 9.20 15.75 0.60
CA LEU A 12 8.74 17.12 0.73
C LEU A 12 7.24 17.11 0.98
N THR A 13 6.80 17.83 2.02
CA THR A 13 5.38 18.05 2.33
C THR A 13 5.10 19.54 2.22
N LEU A 14 4.17 19.92 1.34
CA LEU A 14 3.80 21.31 1.09
C LEU A 14 2.30 21.51 1.37
N PRO A 15 1.89 22.67 1.91
CA PRO A 15 0.49 23.00 2.08
C PRO A 15 -0.21 23.21 0.72
N LEU A 16 -1.52 22.93 0.71
CA LEU A 16 -2.39 23.20 -0.43
C LEU A 16 -3.30 24.38 -0.11
N LYS A 17 -3.45 25.30 -1.06
CA LYS A 17 -4.45 26.37 -0.97
C LYS A 17 -5.78 25.82 -1.46
N LEU A 18 -6.70 25.59 -0.53
CA LEU A 18 -7.96 24.92 -0.79
C LEU A 18 -9.14 25.90 -0.67
N GLU A 19 -9.99 25.89 -1.67
CA GLU A 19 -11.36 26.40 -1.57
C GLU A 19 -12.27 25.35 -0.89
N PRO A 20 -13.38 25.76 -0.23
CA PRO A 20 -14.29 24.83 0.44
C PRO A 20 -14.77 23.67 -0.44
N PHE A 21 -15.15 23.95 -1.69
CA PHE A 21 -15.61 22.91 -2.62
C PHE A 21 -14.50 21.90 -2.98
N GLN A 22 -13.23 22.32 -2.99
CA GLN A 22 -12.10 21.43 -3.26
C GLN A 22 -11.88 20.48 -2.09
N MET A 23 -12.07 20.97 -0.86
CA MET A 23 -12.02 20.15 0.34
C MET A 23 -13.10 19.06 0.32
N ASP A 24 -14.33 19.41 -0.06
CA ASP A 24 -15.43 18.44 -0.21
C ASP A 24 -15.11 17.36 -1.25
N ILE A 25 -14.51 17.74 -2.39
CA ILE A 25 -14.09 16.78 -3.42
C ILE A 25 -12.99 15.84 -2.88
N ILE A 26 -12.01 16.37 -2.16
CA ILE A 26 -10.94 15.56 -1.54
C ILE A 26 -11.56 14.58 -0.53
N ASP A 27 -12.43 15.04 0.35
CA ASP A 27 -13.08 14.19 1.36
C ASP A 27 -13.94 13.09 0.71
N LYS A 28 -14.69 13.42 -0.34
CA LYS A 28 -15.41 12.43 -1.16
C LYS A 28 -14.46 11.38 -1.74
N ARG A 29 -13.32 11.79 -2.29
CA ARG A 29 -12.33 10.88 -2.88
C ARG A 29 -11.66 9.99 -1.84
N LEU A 30 -11.31 10.54 -0.67
CA LEU A 30 -10.76 9.76 0.45
C LEU A 30 -11.77 8.73 0.98
N GLU A 31 -13.04 9.10 1.04
CA GLU A 31 -14.12 8.18 1.43
C GLU A 31 -14.34 7.06 0.39
N ILE A 32 -14.24 7.37 -0.90
CA ILE A 32 -14.22 6.35 -1.97
C ILE A 32 -13.02 5.41 -1.78
N ALA A 33 -11.83 5.95 -1.53
CA ALA A 33 -10.63 5.15 -1.30
C ALA A 33 -10.78 4.21 -0.09
N ARG A 34 -11.44 4.67 0.99
CA ARG A 34 -11.81 3.85 2.15
C ARG A 34 -12.75 2.71 1.78
N LYS A 35 -13.80 2.99 1.00
CA LYS A 35 -14.76 1.97 0.55
C LYS A 35 -14.08 0.90 -0.30
N ILE A 36 -13.24 1.31 -1.24
CA ILE A 36 -12.44 0.40 -2.08
C ILE A 36 -11.51 -0.44 -1.19
N TYR A 37 -10.76 0.19 -0.29
CA TYR A 37 -9.85 -0.52 0.64
C TYR A 37 -10.59 -1.60 1.43
N ASN A 38 -11.71 -1.24 2.08
CA ASN A 38 -12.47 -2.18 2.90
C ASN A 38 -13.09 -3.32 2.09
N SER A 39 -13.55 -3.02 0.87
CA SER A 39 -14.13 -4.02 -0.03
C SER A 39 -13.09 -5.05 -0.44
N VAL A 40 -11.90 -4.60 -0.87
CA VAL A 40 -10.79 -5.50 -1.24
C VAL A 40 -10.27 -6.26 -0.02
N LEU A 41 -10.13 -5.61 1.14
CA LEU A 41 -9.75 -6.29 2.39
C LEU A 41 -10.77 -7.37 2.78
N GLY A 42 -12.07 -7.11 2.60
CA GLY A 42 -13.12 -8.09 2.87
C GLY A 42 -13.02 -9.32 1.97
N LEU A 43 -12.74 -9.13 0.67
CA LEU A 43 -12.48 -10.23 -0.26
C LEU A 43 -11.24 -11.04 0.15
N ALA A 44 -10.16 -10.36 0.50
CA ALA A 44 -8.92 -11.00 0.93
C ALA A 44 -9.12 -11.79 2.23
N LEU A 45 -9.87 -11.26 3.20
CA LEU A 45 -10.19 -11.94 4.45
C LEU A 45 -11.00 -13.22 4.22
N LYS A 46 -12.01 -13.20 3.34
CA LYS A 46 -12.77 -14.40 2.96
C LYS A 46 -11.85 -15.50 2.41
N ARG A 47 -10.94 -15.12 1.49
CA ARG A 47 -9.95 -16.04 0.91
C ARG A 47 -8.96 -16.56 1.96
N TYR A 48 -8.53 -15.71 2.89
CA TYR A 48 -7.67 -16.09 4.00
C TYR A 48 -8.32 -17.11 4.92
N HIS A 49 -9.58 -16.90 5.33
CA HIS A 49 -10.29 -17.88 6.16
C HIS A 49 -10.47 -19.22 5.46
N LEU A 50 -10.83 -19.22 4.17
CA LEU A 50 -10.91 -20.44 3.37
C LEU A 50 -9.55 -21.16 3.27
N MET A 51 -8.46 -20.41 3.15
CA MET A 51 -7.10 -20.97 3.15
C MET A 51 -6.78 -21.66 4.48
N LEU A 52 -7.14 -21.06 5.62
CA LEU A 52 -6.91 -21.65 6.95
C LEU A 52 -7.59 -23.01 7.12
N GLU A 53 -8.78 -23.17 6.57
CA GLU A 53 -9.55 -24.42 6.60
C GLU A 53 -8.98 -25.52 5.69
N SER A 54 -8.18 -25.13 4.70
CA SER A 54 -7.63 -26.07 3.72
C SER A 54 -6.71 -27.11 4.35
N LYS A 55 -6.81 -28.36 3.86
CA LYS A 55 -5.92 -29.45 4.29
C LYS A 55 -4.46 -29.16 3.92
N GLU A 56 -4.26 -28.54 2.76
CA GLU A 56 -2.95 -28.19 2.21
C GLU A 56 -2.20 -27.21 3.13
N TYR A 57 -2.84 -26.10 3.51
CA TYR A 57 -2.25 -25.12 4.43
C TYR A 57 -2.00 -25.72 5.81
N ARG A 58 -2.95 -26.47 6.37
CA ARG A 58 -2.78 -27.11 7.68
C ARG A 58 -1.59 -28.08 7.70
N LYS A 59 -1.42 -28.88 6.64
CA LYS A 59 -0.26 -29.78 6.47
C LYS A 59 1.05 -29.00 6.37
N ASN A 60 1.10 -27.94 5.58
CA ASN A 60 2.28 -27.07 5.46
C ASN A 60 2.63 -26.42 6.81
N LYS A 61 1.64 -25.87 7.53
CA LYS A 61 1.79 -25.25 8.85
C LYS A 61 2.38 -26.22 9.87
N THR A 62 1.89 -27.45 9.94
CA THR A 62 2.43 -28.47 10.85
C THR A 62 3.88 -28.84 10.50
N LYS A 63 4.18 -29.04 9.21
CA LYS A 63 5.57 -29.30 8.76
C LYS A 63 6.52 -28.15 9.11
N LEU A 64 6.09 -26.90 8.88
CA LEU A 64 6.87 -25.71 9.23
C LEU A 64 7.09 -25.59 10.74
N LYS A 65 6.09 -25.92 11.57
CA LYS A 65 6.25 -25.92 13.03
C LYS A 65 7.35 -26.89 13.47
N ASN A 66 7.33 -28.12 12.93
CA ASN A 66 8.30 -29.15 13.29
C ASN A 66 9.71 -28.80 12.81
N ILE A 67 9.88 -28.43 11.53
CA ILE A 67 11.20 -28.09 10.97
C ILE A 67 11.80 -26.84 11.62
N ASN A 68 10.98 -25.86 12.02
CA ASN A 68 11.47 -24.68 12.73
C ASN A 68 11.97 -25.06 14.13
N LYS A 69 11.26 -25.94 14.85
CA LYS A 69 11.71 -26.45 16.15
C LYS A 69 13.08 -27.14 16.02
N GLU A 70 13.26 -28.00 15.02
CA GLU A 70 14.53 -28.65 14.72
C GLU A 70 15.63 -27.64 14.36
N TYR A 71 15.33 -26.66 13.52
CA TYR A 71 16.28 -25.63 13.09
C TYR A 71 16.83 -24.79 14.26
N TYR A 72 15.98 -24.44 15.23
CA TYR A 72 16.39 -23.68 16.40
C TYR A 72 17.04 -24.55 17.49
N ALA A 73 16.77 -25.85 17.51
CA ALA A 73 17.44 -26.80 18.42
C ALA A 73 18.83 -27.25 17.91
N ALA A 74 19.08 -27.20 16.61
CA ALA A 74 20.34 -27.61 16.00
C ALA A 74 21.54 -26.75 16.47
N LYS A 75 22.54 -27.39 17.07
CA LYS A 75 23.77 -26.73 17.56
C LYS A 75 24.86 -26.62 16.49
N LEU A 76 24.95 -27.60 15.57
CA LEU A 76 25.99 -27.65 14.53
C LEU A 76 25.57 -26.87 13.27
N LYS A 77 26.53 -26.13 12.69
CA LYS A 77 26.31 -25.34 11.46
C LYS A 77 25.94 -26.20 10.24
N LYS A 78 26.49 -27.42 10.13
CA LYS A 78 26.26 -28.33 9.00
C LYS A 78 24.80 -28.82 8.99
N ASP A 79 24.30 -29.28 10.13
CA ASP A 79 22.92 -29.76 10.29
C ASP A 79 21.92 -28.65 10.01
N LYS A 80 22.21 -27.45 10.54
CA LYS A 80 21.39 -26.26 10.32
C LYS A 80 21.27 -25.90 8.83
N LYS A 81 22.32 -26.12 8.03
CA LYS A 81 22.32 -25.85 6.59
C LYS A 81 21.42 -26.81 5.82
N GLU A 82 21.43 -28.10 6.14
CA GLU A 82 20.55 -29.07 5.49
C GLU A 82 19.08 -28.87 5.89
N ILE A 83 18.81 -28.61 7.17
CA ILE A 83 17.48 -28.24 7.67
C ILE A 83 16.97 -26.95 6.97
N ASP A 84 17.84 -25.94 6.80
CA ASP A 84 17.47 -24.69 6.14
C ASP A 84 17.04 -24.88 4.67
N LYS A 85 17.61 -25.85 3.94
CA LYS A 85 17.18 -26.17 2.57
C LYS A 85 15.73 -26.68 2.55
N VAL A 86 15.40 -27.61 3.44
CA VAL A 86 14.04 -28.16 3.55
C VAL A 86 13.06 -27.07 4.02
N ARG A 87 13.47 -26.29 5.02
CA ARG A 87 12.70 -25.16 5.56
C ARG A 87 12.37 -24.12 4.47
N LYS A 88 13.34 -23.74 3.63
CA LYS A 88 13.13 -22.83 2.50
C LYS A 88 12.14 -23.38 1.48
N LYS A 89 12.19 -24.69 1.19
CA LYS A 89 11.20 -25.33 0.31
C LYS A 89 9.79 -25.24 0.89
N LEU A 90 9.62 -25.51 2.18
CA LEU A 90 8.32 -25.42 2.85
C LEU A 90 7.77 -23.98 2.90
N TYR A 91 8.63 -22.97 3.05
CA TYR A 91 8.22 -21.57 2.93
C TYR A 91 7.80 -21.21 1.50
N LYS A 92 8.51 -21.72 0.49
CA LYS A 92 8.10 -21.56 -0.91
C LYS A 92 6.73 -22.21 -1.18
N ASP A 93 6.53 -23.45 -0.72
CA ASP A 93 5.24 -24.13 -0.83
C ASP A 93 4.13 -23.31 -0.16
N ARG A 94 4.43 -22.61 0.94
CA ARG A 94 3.48 -21.72 1.62
C ARG A 94 3.14 -20.48 0.79
N ASP A 95 4.14 -19.88 0.14
CA ASP A 95 3.93 -18.74 -0.75
C ASP A 95 3.10 -19.15 -1.98
N ASP A 96 3.29 -20.38 -2.49
CA ASP A 96 2.49 -20.95 -3.57
C ASP A 96 1.03 -21.17 -3.13
N ILE A 97 0.80 -21.61 -1.89
CA ILE A 97 -0.54 -21.69 -1.29
C ILE A 97 -1.16 -20.28 -1.23
N TYR A 98 -0.43 -19.27 -0.75
CA TYR A 98 -0.94 -17.89 -0.72
C TYR A 98 -1.35 -17.39 -2.12
N SER A 99 -0.56 -17.73 -3.14
CA SER A 99 -0.85 -17.44 -4.54
C SER A 99 -2.13 -18.12 -5.03
N LYS A 100 -2.30 -19.41 -4.75
CA LYS A 100 -3.50 -20.19 -5.10
C LYS A 100 -4.79 -19.61 -4.51
N TYR A 101 -4.70 -19.06 -3.30
CA TYR A 101 -5.83 -18.39 -2.63
C TYR A 101 -5.98 -16.92 -3.01
N GLY A 102 -5.17 -16.39 -3.93
CA GLY A 102 -5.28 -15.01 -4.38
C GLY A 102 -4.89 -13.98 -3.30
N LEU A 103 -4.00 -14.34 -2.39
CA LEU A 103 -3.46 -13.48 -1.32
C LEU A 103 -2.14 -12.81 -1.74
N THR A 104 -2.01 -12.49 -3.03
CA THR A 104 -0.84 -11.82 -3.59
C THR A 104 -1.18 -10.41 -4.01
N ASN A 105 -0.17 -9.56 -4.15
CA ASN A 105 -0.37 -8.19 -4.59
C ASN A 105 -1.07 -8.11 -5.96
N TYR A 106 -0.69 -8.99 -6.90
CA TYR A 106 -1.27 -9.04 -8.23
C TYR A 106 -2.76 -9.40 -8.20
N SER A 107 -3.15 -10.40 -7.39
CA SER A 107 -4.56 -10.77 -7.23
C SER A 107 -5.40 -9.61 -6.70
N LEU A 108 -4.86 -8.83 -5.76
CA LEU A 108 -5.55 -7.65 -5.20
C LEU A 108 -5.65 -6.50 -6.21
N TYR A 109 -4.74 -6.41 -7.18
CA TYR A 109 -4.87 -5.47 -8.31
C TYR A 109 -6.05 -5.84 -9.22
N GLU A 110 -6.29 -7.13 -9.46
CA GLU A 110 -7.47 -7.57 -10.21
C GLU A 110 -8.76 -7.34 -9.41
N ASP A 111 -8.74 -7.50 -8.08
CA ASP A 111 -9.91 -7.21 -7.23
C ASP A 111 -10.27 -5.72 -7.21
N VAL A 112 -9.27 -4.83 -7.17
CA VAL A 112 -9.51 -3.37 -7.11
C VAL A 112 -10.00 -2.82 -8.46
N LYS A 113 -9.64 -3.50 -9.56
CA LYS A 113 -9.90 -3.07 -10.95
C LYS A 113 -11.38 -2.81 -11.26
N PRO A 114 -12.32 -3.74 -11.03
CA PRO A 114 -13.74 -3.47 -11.26
C PRO A 114 -14.29 -2.39 -10.33
N MET A 115 -13.78 -2.31 -9.09
CA MET A 115 -14.25 -1.34 -8.09
C MET A 115 -13.87 0.09 -8.47
N TYR A 116 -12.61 0.34 -8.86
CA TYR A 116 -12.20 1.69 -9.22
C TYR A 116 -12.82 2.14 -10.55
N LYS A 117 -13.10 1.22 -11.49
CA LYS A 117 -13.78 1.57 -12.76
C LYS A 117 -15.12 2.28 -12.53
N HIS A 118 -15.85 1.89 -11.49
CA HIS A 118 -17.08 2.56 -11.07
C HIS A 118 -16.84 3.99 -10.55
N PHE A 119 -15.66 4.25 -9.98
CA PHE A 119 -15.24 5.55 -9.44
C PHE A 119 -14.12 6.20 -10.25
N LYS A 120 -14.03 5.93 -11.56
CA LYS A 120 -12.90 6.32 -12.39
C LYS A 120 -12.66 7.83 -12.43
N ASP A 121 -13.73 8.62 -12.26
CA ASP A 121 -13.71 10.10 -12.24
C ASP A 121 -13.23 10.67 -10.89
N ASN A 122 -13.02 9.80 -9.89
CA ASN A 122 -12.55 10.17 -8.56
C ASN A 122 -11.18 9.56 -8.24
N ILE A 123 -11.00 8.27 -8.56
CA ILE A 123 -9.81 7.48 -8.27
C ILE A 123 -9.23 6.96 -9.58
N GLY A 124 -7.98 7.34 -9.88
CA GLY A 124 -7.27 6.83 -11.04
C GLY A 124 -6.74 5.41 -10.82
N SER A 125 -6.31 4.77 -11.92
CA SER A 125 -5.83 3.38 -11.92
C SER A 125 -4.57 3.16 -11.07
N LEU A 126 -3.69 4.16 -11.00
CA LEU A 126 -2.48 4.05 -10.18
C LEU A 126 -2.77 4.25 -8.70
N GLN A 127 -3.71 5.14 -8.35
CA GLN A 127 -4.19 5.26 -6.98
C GLN A 127 -4.93 3.99 -6.53
N SER A 128 -5.70 3.34 -7.41
CA SER A 128 -6.36 2.07 -7.08
C SER A 128 -5.35 0.96 -6.81
N GLN A 129 -4.27 0.86 -7.60
CA GLN A 129 -3.17 -0.04 -7.28
C GLN A 129 -2.49 0.31 -5.94
N ALA A 130 -2.32 1.59 -5.62
CA ALA A 130 -1.76 1.99 -4.32
C ALA A 130 -2.69 1.61 -3.15
N ILE A 131 -4.01 1.69 -3.33
CA ILE A 131 -4.99 1.18 -2.36
C ILE A 131 -4.81 -0.34 -2.18
N ALA A 132 -4.68 -1.09 -3.28
CA ALA A 132 -4.43 -2.53 -3.22
C ALA A 132 -3.07 -2.87 -2.56
N ASP A 133 -2.01 -2.07 -2.79
CA ASP A 133 -0.72 -2.21 -2.09
C ASP A 133 -0.88 -2.04 -0.57
N ARG A 134 -1.74 -1.11 -0.12
CA ARG A 134 -2.07 -0.94 1.30
C ARG A 134 -2.87 -2.11 1.85
N VAL A 135 -3.79 -2.69 1.07
CA VAL A 135 -4.50 -3.90 1.48
C VAL A 135 -3.53 -5.08 1.56
N TYR A 136 -2.62 -5.22 0.60
CA TYR A 136 -1.61 -6.28 0.61
C TYR A 136 -0.73 -6.20 1.86
N LYS A 137 -0.37 -4.99 2.31
CA LYS A 137 0.33 -4.81 3.59
C LYS A 137 -0.50 -5.36 4.76
N ALA A 138 -1.79 -5.05 4.84
CA ALA A 138 -2.68 -5.61 5.86
C ALA A 138 -2.82 -7.14 5.75
N VAL A 139 -2.89 -7.69 4.54
CA VAL A 139 -2.89 -9.15 4.33
C VAL A 139 -1.62 -9.78 4.89
N LYS A 140 -0.44 -9.20 4.67
CA LYS A 140 0.81 -9.69 5.28
C LYS A 140 0.77 -9.69 6.80
N GLU A 141 0.24 -8.63 7.42
CA GLU A 141 0.06 -8.58 8.87
C GLU A 141 -0.79 -9.76 9.37
N ILE A 142 -1.90 -10.07 8.69
CA ILE A 142 -2.74 -11.23 9.04
C ILE A 142 -1.98 -12.56 8.88
N LEU A 143 -1.20 -12.70 7.80
CA LEU A 143 -0.41 -13.89 7.52
C LEU A 143 0.70 -14.10 8.57
N ASP A 144 1.21 -13.01 9.15
CA ASP A 144 2.18 -13.01 10.24
C ASP A 144 1.52 -13.22 11.63
N GLY A 145 0.18 -13.26 11.69
CA GLY A 145 -0.60 -13.55 12.90
C GLY A 145 -1.14 -12.31 13.62
N ASN A 146 -1.03 -11.12 13.02
CA ASN A 146 -1.56 -9.88 13.56
C ASN A 146 -3.03 -9.68 13.16
N ASN A 147 -3.76 -8.94 13.99
CA ASN A 147 -5.13 -8.56 13.69
C ASN A 147 -5.17 -7.34 12.76
N VAL A 148 -6.12 -7.33 11.83
CA VAL A 148 -6.40 -6.14 11.01
C VAL A 148 -7.87 -5.80 11.05
N TYR A 149 -8.15 -4.52 10.87
CA TYR A 149 -9.49 -3.98 10.99
C TYR A 149 -9.84 -3.16 9.76
N PHE A 150 -11.12 -3.19 9.41
CA PHE A 150 -11.66 -2.28 8.41
C PHE A 150 -11.48 -0.83 8.84
N LYS A 151 -11.30 0.06 7.86
CA LYS A 151 -11.19 1.49 8.07
C LYS A 151 -12.55 2.09 8.37
N LYS A 152 -12.65 2.77 9.52
CA LYS A 152 -13.82 3.56 9.90
C LYS A 152 -13.94 4.79 8.99
N ARG A 153 -15.14 5.37 8.92
CA ARG A 153 -15.37 6.64 8.21
C ARG A 153 -14.37 7.68 8.72
N GLU A 154 -13.88 8.53 7.82
CA GLU A 154 -12.84 9.55 8.10
C GLU A 154 -11.48 9.03 8.59
N GLN A 155 -11.21 7.72 8.59
CA GLN A 155 -9.90 7.19 9.00
C GLN A 155 -8.86 7.16 7.87
N VAL A 156 -9.28 7.37 6.62
CA VAL A 156 -8.37 7.40 5.47
C VAL A 156 -7.99 8.85 5.18
N ASP A 157 -6.87 9.25 5.74
CA ASP A 157 -6.37 10.63 5.64
C ASP A 157 -5.33 10.81 4.52
N SER A 158 -5.08 9.81 3.69
CA SER A 158 -4.15 9.99 2.59
C SER A 158 -4.41 9.07 1.43
N ILE A 159 -3.96 9.50 0.26
CA ILE A 159 -3.92 8.68 -0.94
C ILE A 159 -2.69 9.07 -1.75
N GLU A 160 -1.95 8.06 -2.20
CA GLU A 160 -0.80 8.26 -3.07
C GLU A 160 -1.08 7.78 -4.48
N ASN A 161 -0.35 8.38 -5.40
CA ASN A 161 -0.09 7.80 -6.70
C ASN A 161 1.17 6.90 -6.63
N LYS A 162 1.37 6.03 -7.62
CA LYS A 162 2.60 5.22 -7.74
C LYS A 162 3.69 5.94 -8.53
N THR A 163 3.30 6.86 -9.41
CA THR A 163 4.20 7.68 -10.23
C THR A 163 3.63 9.08 -10.40
N ASN A 164 4.45 10.04 -10.85
CA ASN A 164 4.01 11.39 -11.23
C ASN A 164 3.70 11.47 -12.74
N THR A 165 2.85 10.59 -13.27
CA THR A 165 2.62 10.48 -14.73
C THR A 165 1.17 10.66 -15.15
N SER A 166 0.21 10.28 -14.32
CA SER A 166 -1.21 10.35 -14.69
C SER A 166 -2.12 10.43 -13.47
N CYS A 167 -3.33 10.98 -13.66
CA CYS A 167 -4.43 11.11 -12.71
C CYS A 167 -4.18 11.93 -11.44
N LEU A 168 -3.05 11.81 -10.76
CA LEU A 168 -2.62 12.65 -9.64
C LEU A 168 -1.16 13.05 -9.86
N ILE A 169 -0.96 14.27 -10.33
CA ILE A 169 0.34 14.80 -10.73
C ILE A 169 0.60 16.19 -10.15
N TYR A 170 1.88 16.57 -10.13
CA TYR A 170 2.34 17.91 -9.77
C TYR A 170 2.91 18.53 -11.03
N ILE A 171 2.39 19.71 -11.37
CA ILE A 171 2.75 20.51 -12.54
C ILE A 171 3.72 21.58 -12.04
N LYS A 172 4.99 21.46 -12.45
CA LYS A 172 6.06 22.34 -11.95
C LYS A 172 5.90 23.77 -12.45
N GLU A 173 5.41 23.92 -13.66
CA GLU A 173 5.26 25.18 -14.39
C GLU A 173 4.27 26.12 -13.68
N THR A 174 3.22 25.54 -13.08
CA THR A 174 2.14 26.28 -12.41
C THR A 174 2.13 26.11 -10.89
N ASN A 175 3.03 25.28 -10.34
CA ASN A 175 3.03 24.87 -8.93
C ASN A 175 1.65 24.38 -8.45
N ARG A 176 1.02 23.52 -9.25
CA ARG A 176 -0.31 22.95 -8.95
C ARG A 176 -0.26 21.45 -8.85
N ILE A 177 -1.09 20.90 -7.97
CA ILE A 177 -1.48 19.49 -8.03
C ILE A 177 -2.71 19.40 -8.93
N LYS A 178 -2.63 18.50 -9.91
CA LYS A 178 -3.76 18.06 -10.71
C LYS A 178 -4.17 16.67 -10.29
N TRP A 179 -5.38 16.54 -9.76
CA TRP A 179 -6.03 15.28 -9.47
C TRP A 179 -7.29 15.15 -10.34
N GLN A 180 -7.15 14.52 -11.50
CA GLN A 180 -8.17 14.46 -12.55
C GLN A 180 -8.62 15.87 -12.99
N ASP A 181 -9.89 16.20 -12.79
CA ASP A 181 -10.53 17.50 -13.01
C ASP A 181 -10.26 18.53 -11.90
N LEU A 182 -9.69 18.10 -10.77
CA LEU A 182 -9.40 18.98 -9.63
C LEU A 182 -7.97 19.52 -9.74
N GLU A 183 -7.83 20.84 -9.85
CA GLU A 183 -6.53 21.52 -9.81
C GLU A 183 -6.43 22.42 -8.58
N ILE A 184 -5.33 22.29 -7.83
CA ILE A 184 -5.12 22.93 -6.53
C ILE A 184 -3.75 23.57 -6.49
N GLU A 185 -3.67 24.82 -6.04
CA GLU A 185 -2.40 25.51 -5.86
C GLU A 185 -1.63 24.96 -4.67
N VAL A 186 -0.32 24.79 -4.86
CA VAL A 186 0.60 24.36 -3.81
C VAL A 186 1.33 25.59 -3.30
N GLU A 187 1.27 25.80 -1.99
CA GLU A 187 1.96 26.91 -1.36
C GLU A 187 3.44 26.56 -1.14
N ILE A 188 4.32 27.35 -1.73
CA ILE A 188 5.78 27.18 -1.63
C ILE A 188 6.37 28.47 -1.08
N ASN A 189 7.00 28.36 0.09
CA ASN A 189 7.76 29.45 0.64
C ASN A 189 9.03 29.67 -0.19
N LYS A 190 9.25 30.88 -0.70
CA LYS A 190 10.44 31.24 -1.48
C LYS A 190 11.74 31.08 -0.68
N ASN A 191 11.66 31.19 0.64
CA ASN A 191 12.80 31.05 1.56
C ASN A 191 13.04 29.59 1.97
N ASP A 192 12.17 28.65 1.60
CA ASP A 192 12.36 27.23 1.89
C ASP A 192 13.34 26.61 0.89
N ILE A 193 14.63 26.71 1.20
CA ILE A 193 15.74 26.17 0.40
C ILE A 193 15.54 24.67 0.12
N TYR A 194 15.01 23.90 1.08
CA TYR A 194 14.78 22.47 0.91
C TYR A 194 13.73 22.20 -0.16
N ALA A 195 12.59 22.92 -0.12
CA ALA A 195 11.56 22.83 -1.15
C ALA A 195 12.10 23.25 -2.53
N GLN A 196 12.86 24.35 -2.60
CA GLN A 196 13.44 24.84 -3.86
C GLN A 196 14.42 23.84 -4.48
N ILE A 197 15.25 23.16 -3.68
CA ILE A 197 16.16 22.12 -4.18
C ILE A 197 15.38 20.87 -4.60
N ALA A 198 14.49 20.38 -3.74
CA ALA A 198 13.75 19.13 -3.99
C ALA A 198 12.86 19.21 -5.24
N LEU A 199 12.26 20.38 -5.53
CA LEU A 199 11.40 20.57 -6.69
C LEU A 199 12.17 20.73 -8.01
N LYS A 200 13.49 20.95 -7.99
CA LYS A 200 14.33 20.90 -9.21
C LYS A 200 14.45 19.47 -9.73
N ASP A 201 14.54 18.50 -8.82
CA ASP A 201 14.69 17.09 -9.16
C ASP A 201 13.40 16.43 -9.66
N ARG A 202 13.52 15.22 -10.25
CA ARG A 202 12.37 14.45 -10.73
C ARG A 202 11.46 14.03 -9.58
N ILE A 203 10.18 14.35 -9.71
CA ILE A 203 9.14 13.91 -8.77
C ILE A 203 8.82 12.44 -9.04
N LYS A 204 8.99 11.58 -8.02
CA LYS A 204 8.74 10.14 -8.13
C LYS A 204 7.25 9.84 -8.12
N PHE A 205 6.56 10.31 -7.10
CA PHE A 205 5.11 10.17 -6.92
C PHE A 205 4.61 11.26 -5.98
N ILE A 206 3.28 11.40 -5.88
CA ILE A 206 2.63 12.37 -5.01
C ILE A 206 1.69 11.64 -4.07
N ARG A 207 1.53 12.21 -2.88
CA ARG A 207 0.54 11.81 -1.90
C ARG A 207 -0.19 13.05 -1.39
N ILE A 208 -1.51 13.00 -1.43
CA ILE A 208 -2.35 13.96 -0.71
C ILE A 208 -2.54 13.42 0.70
N VAL A 209 -2.35 14.29 1.69
CA VAL A 209 -2.47 13.95 3.12
C VAL A 209 -3.33 15.00 3.80
N ARG A 210 -4.44 14.57 4.39
CA ARG A 210 -5.28 15.36 5.30
C ARG A 210 -4.67 15.33 6.69
N ARG A 211 -4.47 16.48 7.31
CA ARG A 211 -3.95 16.60 8.69
C ARG A 211 -4.64 17.75 9.40
N SER A 212 -5.15 17.49 10.59
CA SER A 212 -5.54 18.59 11.49
C SER A 212 -4.30 19.24 12.07
N ILE A 213 -4.10 20.52 11.77
CA ILE A 213 -3.05 21.35 12.36
C ILE A 213 -3.73 22.44 13.19
N ARG A 214 -3.53 22.40 14.51
CA ARG A 214 -4.12 23.36 15.47
C ARG A 214 -5.65 23.48 15.35
N GLY A 215 -6.33 22.35 15.14
CA GLY A 215 -7.79 22.29 15.05
C GLY A 215 -8.38 22.68 13.69
N LYS A 216 -7.54 23.06 12.72
CA LYS A 216 -7.95 23.28 11.33
C LYS A 216 -7.59 22.06 10.49
N LYS A 217 -8.57 21.51 9.76
CA LYS A 217 -8.39 20.38 8.83
C LYS A 217 -7.67 20.82 7.56
#